data_AF-A0A9E5E081-F1
#
_entry.id   AF-A0A9E5E081-F1
#
_cell.length_a   1.000
_cell.length_b   1.000
_cell.length_c   1.000
_cell.angle_alpha   90.00
_cell.angle_beta   90.00
_cell.angle_gamma   90.00
#
_symmetry.space_group_name_H-M   'P 1'
#
loop_
_entity.id
_entity.type
_entity.pdbx_description
1 polymer ?
#
loop_
_entity_poly.entity_id
_entity_poly.type
_entity_poly.pdbx_seq_one_letter_code
_entity_poly.pdbx_strand_id
1 'polypeptide(L)'
;MKCKKTQIWLQGYVDGELSPRQMKRVRRHLDGCPDCTGELTRLSGLKTLLQENRTQPAMDATPEFFWSQMKARIQGESATRREWRTTFQIDWPSVLAWASATVAIAVVAAFVWMQTWPTPQQVATVIQSQPAKAQVNYIVTKGPDIYAEAYYSKQSGATIIWTEGMPVISLEL
;
A
#
# COMPACT_ATOMS: atom_id res chain seq x y z
N MET A 1 26.31 -4.77 -12.40
CA MET A 1 25.08 -3.99 -12.16
C MET A 1 25.49 -2.70 -11.45
N LYS A 2 24.75 -1.59 -11.58
CA LYS A 2 25.09 -0.33 -10.89
C LYS A 2 24.59 -0.36 -9.43
N CYS A 3 25.34 0.22 -8.50
CA CYS A 3 25.01 0.22 -7.06
C CYS A 3 23.60 0.74 -6.78
N LYS A 4 23.21 1.87 -7.39
CA LYS A 4 21.86 2.45 -7.26
C LYS A 4 20.74 1.46 -7.55
N LYS A 5 20.92 0.58 -8.54
CA LYS A 5 19.93 -0.44 -8.89
C LYS A 5 19.94 -1.61 -7.91
N THR A 6 21.11 -1.98 -7.41
CA THR A 6 21.24 -3.00 -6.36
C THR A 6 20.56 -2.54 -5.08
N GLN A 7 20.80 -1.30 -4.66
CA GLN A 7 20.19 -0.72 -3.45
C GLN A 7 18.66 -0.77 -3.48
N ILE A 8 18.04 -0.44 -4.61
CA ILE A 8 16.58 -0.55 -4.79
C ILE A 8 16.10 -2.01 -4.65
N TRP A 9 16.91 -2.98 -5.05
CA TRP A 9 16.56 -4.40 -5.02
C TRP A 9 16.98 -5.11 -3.74
N LEU A 10 17.75 -4.48 -2.85
CA LEU A 10 18.27 -5.12 -1.64
C LEU A 10 17.16 -5.58 -0.69
N GLN A 11 16.11 -4.77 -0.50
CA GLN A 11 15.01 -5.14 0.37
C GLN A 11 14.25 -6.38 -0.14
N GLY A 12 13.83 -6.36 -1.42
CA GLY A 12 13.22 -7.53 -2.04
C GLY A 12 14.17 -8.75 -2.11
N TYR A 13 15.49 -8.53 -2.11
CA TYR A 13 16.47 -9.62 -2.00
C TYR A 13 16.47 -10.24 -0.60
N VAL A 14 16.42 -9.43 0.46
CA VAL A 14 16.32 -9.87 1.86
C VAL A 14 14.99 -10.59 2.13
N ASP A 15 13.91 -10.18 1.48
CA ASP A 15 12.57 -10.76 1.63
C ASP A 15 12.29 -11.94 0.68
N GLY A 16 13.19 -12.21 -0.28
CA GLY A 16 13.04 -13.33 -1.21
C GLY A 16 12.03 -13.07 -2.34
N GLU A 17 11.63 -11.82 -2.56
CA GLU A 17 10.60 -11.42 -3.53
C GLU A 17 11.14 -11.23 -4.96
N LEU A 18 12.47 -11.21 -5.12
CA LEU A 18 13.07 -11.07 -6.44
C LEU A 18 12.96 -12.35 -7.28
N SER A 19 12.74 -12.20 -8.58
CA SER A 19 12.83 -13.33 -9.51
C SER A 19 14.22 -13.98 -9.47
N PRO A 20 14.36 -15.27 -9.83
CA PRO A 20 15.66 -15.97 -9.79
C PRO A 20 16.76 -15.26 -10.58
N ARG A 21 16.40 -14.65 -11.72
CA ARG A 21 17.32 -13.84 -12.54
C ARG A 21 17.79 -12.58 -11.82
N GLN A 22 16.91 -11.91 -11.08
CA GLN A 22 17.24 -10.72 -10.30
C GLN A 22 18.11 -11.07 -9.09
N MET A 23 17.77 -12.14 -8.34
CA MET A 23 18.60 -12.62 -7.23
C MET A 23 20.04 -12.90 -7.67
N LYS A 24 20.24 -13.61 -8.79
CA LYS A 24 21.58 -13.91 -9.32
C LYS A 24 22.37 -12.65 -9.69
N ARG A 25 21.69 -11.61 -10.18
CA ARG A 25 22.31 -10.32 -10.52
C ARG A 25 22.70 -9.51 -9.29
N VAL A 26 21.88 -9.52 -8.25
CA VAL A 26 22.17 -8.88 -6.96
C VAL A 26 23.35 -9.59 -6.30
N ARG A 27 23.31 -10.93 -6.20
CA ARG A 27 24.40 -11.74 -5.61
C ARG A 27 25.76 -11.45 -6.27
N ARG A 28 25.83 -11.50 -7.59
CA ARG A 28 27.06 -11.18 -8.33
C ARG A 28 27.61 -9.79 -8.03
N HIS A 29 26.75 -8.82 -7.75
CA HIS A 29 27.19 -7.47 -7.41
C HIS A 29 27.69 -7.38 -5.97
N LEU A 30 27.05 -8.08 -5.04
CA LEU A 30 27.47 -8.15 -3.64
C LEU A 30 28.85 -8.80 -3.48
N ASP A 31 29.18 -9.77 -4.32
CA ASP A 31 30.51 -10.41 -4.33
C ASP A 31 31.67 -9.43 -4.57
N GLY A 32 31.40 -8.24 -5.12
CA GLY A 32 32.44 -7.25 -5.47
C GLY A 32 32.16 -5.82 -5.03
N CYS A 33 31.14 -5.57 -4.21
CA CYS A 33 30.75 -4.21 -3.81
C CYS A 33 30.56 -4.12 -2.29
N PRO A 34 31.56 -3.62 -1.53
CA PRO A 34 31.48 -3.55 -0.07
C PRO A 34 30.35 -2.65 0.43
N ASP A 35 30.05 -1.55 -0.28
CA ASP A 35 28.96 -0.63 0.10
C ASP A 35 27.59 -1.33 0.09
N CYS A 36 27.31 -2.09 -0.97
CA CYS A 36 26.05 -2.82 -1.08
C CYS A 36 25.98 -4.00 -0.11
N THR A 37 27.13 -4.61 0.22
CA THR A 37 27.21 -5.67 1.22
C THR A 37 26.97 -5.13 2.64
N GLY A 38 27.52 -3.96 2.97
CA GLY A 38 27.24 -3.29 4.25
C GLY A 38 25.76 -2.94 4.41
N GLU A 39 25.13 -2.46 3.35
CA GLU A 39 23.68 -2.18 3.34
C GLU A 39 22.85 -3.46 3.50
N LEU A 40 23.24 -4.55 2.84
CA LEU A 40 22.61 -5.86 3.02
C LEU A 40 22.70 -6.33 4.48
N THR A 41 23.85 -6.15 5.12
CA THR A 41 24.04 -6.52 6.53
C THR A 41 23.13 -5.68 7.44
N ARG A 42 23.01 -4.37 7.19
CA ARG A 42 22.08 -3.51 7.93
C ARG A 42 20.62 -3.97 7.80
N LEU A 43 20.16 -4.22 6.57
CA LEU A 43 18.79 -4.65 6.29
C LEU A 43 18.50 -6.03 6.91
N SER A 44 19.45 -6.96 6.82
CA SER A 44 19.32 -8.29 7.43
C SER A 44 19.28 -8.20 8.95
N GLY A 45 20.12 -7.35 9.57
CA GLY A 45 20.10 -7.12 11.01
C GLY A 45 18.77 -6.52 11.50
N LEU A 46 18.22 -5.55 10.76
CA LEU A 46 16.89 -5.00 11.06
C LEU A 46 15.80 -6.09 11.01
N LYS A 47 15.83 -6.94 9.98
CA LYS A 47 14.89 -8.05 9.85
C LYS A 47 14.97 -9.01 11.03
N THR A 48 16.19 -9.36 11.47
CA THR A 48 16.41 -10.19 12.65
C THR A 48 15.83 -9.53 13.92
N LEU A 49 16.13 -8.26 14.17
CA LEU A 49 15.59 -7.53 15.33
C LEU A 49 14.05 -7.50 15.35
N LEU A 50 13.42 -7.29 14.19
CA LEU A 50 11.96 -7.32 14.07
C LEU A 50 11.37 -8.72 14.31
N GLN A 51 12.08 -9.77 13.92
CA GLN A 51 11.66 -11.15 14.15
C GLN A 51 11.78 -11.54 15.63
N GLU A 52 12.87 -11.13 16.28
CA GLU A 52 13.12 -11.40 17.70
C GLU A 52 12.16 -10.64 18.61
N ASN A 53 11.82 -9.40 18.24
CA ASN A 53 10.89 -8.56 19.00
C ASN A 53 9.45 -8.67 18.50
N ARG A 54 9.12 -9.75 17.77
CA ARG A 54 7.77 -9.96 17.29
C ARG A 54 6.86 -10.25 18.47
N THR A 55 6.15 -9.23 18.94
CA THR A 55 5.06 -9.41 19.89
C THR A 55 4.00 -10.27 19.21
N GLN A 56 3.74 -11.47 19.72
CA GLN A 56 2.51 -12.18 19.37
C GLN A 56 1.37 -11.30 19.86
N PRO A 57 0.51 -10.76 18.97
CA PRO A 57 -0.73 -10.19 19.46
C PRO A 57 -1.46 -11.32 20.19
N ALA A 58 -1.80 -11.10 21.46
CA ALA A 58 -2.77 -11.92 22.16
C ALA A 58 -4.10 -11.72 21.41
N MET A 59 -4.33 -12.56 20.40
CA MET A 59 -5.58 -12.57 19.69
C MET A 59 -6.55 -13.36 20.55
N ASP A 60 -7.59 -12.70 21.04
CA ASP A 60 -8.65 -13.31 21.85
C ASP A 60 -9.44 -14.38 21.06
N ALA A 61 -9.32 -14.39 19.73
CA ALA A 61 -9.95 -15.36 18.85
C ALA A 61 -8.92 -16.35 18.27
N THR A 62 -9.34 -17.62 18.21
CA THR A 62 -8.49 -18.69 17.67
C THR A 62 -8.24 -18.48 16.17
N PRO A 63 -7.08 -18.92 15.63
CA PRO A 63 -6.77 -18.81 14.20
C PRO A 63 -7.86 -19.35 13.27
N GLU A 64 -8.59 -20.38 13.70
CA GLU A 64 -9.68 -21.01 12.95
C GLU A 64 -10.89 -20.08 12.82
N PHE A 65 -11.23 -19.33 13.89
CA PHE A 65 -12.33 -18.37 13.87
C PHE A 65 -12.05 -17.25 12.86
N PHE A 66 -10.86 -16.66 12.91
CA PHE A 66 -10.45 -15.63 11.95
C PHE A 66 -10.40 -16.14 10.50
N TRP A 67 -9.87 -17.36 10.29
CA TRP A 67 -9.80 -17.95 8.96
C TRP A 67 -11.20 -18.21 8.38
N SER A 68 -12.13 -18.69 9.20
CA SER A 68 -13.52 -18.90 8.79
C SER A 68 -14.21 -17.59 8.37
N GLN A 69 -13.98 -16.51 9.11
CA GLN A 69 -14.55 -15.20 8.84
C GLN A 69 -13.97 -14.57 7.56
N MET A 70 -12.65 -14.69 7.34
CA MET A 70 -12.03 -14.25 6.09
C MET A 70 -12.54 -15.05 4.88
N LYS A 71 -12.62 -16.38 4.99
CA LYS A 71 -13.12 -17.25 3.91
C LYS A 71 -14.55 -16.89 3.52
N ALA A 72 -15.41 -16.63 4.50
CA ALA A 72 -16.79 -16.21 4.28
C ALA A 72 -16.89 -14.89 3.50
N ARG A 73 -16.04 -13.89 3.81
CA ARG A 73 -16.01 -12.61 3.08
C ARG A 73 -15.54 -12.77 1.63
N ILE A 74 -14.48 -13.54 1.40
CA ILE A 74 -13.96 -13.80 0.05
C ILE A 74 -15.01 -14.51 -0.81
N GLN A 75 -15.73 -15.47 -0.24
CA GLN A 75 -16.79 -16.20 -0.95
C GLN A 75 -18.04 -15.33 -1.18
N GLY A 76 -18.43 -14.49 -0.22
CA GLY A 76 -19.58 -13.59 -0.33
C GLY A 76 -19.47 -12.58 -1.47
N GLU A 77 -18.29 -12.02 -1.71
CA GLU A 77 -18.04 -11.11 -2.84
C GLU A 77 -18.13 -11.81 -4.22
N SER A 78 -17.92 -13.12 -4.27
CA SER A 78 -17.98 -13.88 -5.52
C SER A 78 -19.41 -14.27 -5.94
N ALA A 79 -20.34 -14.36 -4.97
CA ALA A 79 -21.73 -14.76 -5.21
C ALA A 79 -22.54 -13.65 -5.90
N THR A 80 -22.35 -12.40 -5.50
CA THR A 80 -23.08 -11.23 -6.07
C THR A 80 -22.73 -10.97 -7.53
N ARG A 81 -21.56 -11.40 -8.01
CA ARG A 81 -21.16 -11.28 -9.43
C ARG A 81 -21.82 -12.35 -10.32
N ARG A 82 -22.32 -13.45 -9.75
CA ARG A 82 -22.86 -14.59 -10.52
C ARG A 82 -24.33 -14.42 -10.88
N GLU A 83 -25.12 -13.79 -10.02
CA GLU A 83 -26.56 -13.57 -10.25
C GLU A 83 -26.86 -12.64 -11.44
N TRP A 84 -25.96 -11.70 -11.79
CA TRP A 84 -26.17 -10.82 -12.95
C TRP A 84 -26.06 -11.55 -14.30
N ARG A 85 -25.48 -12.75 -14.37
CA ARG A 85 -25.28 -13.48 -15.64
C ARG A 85 -26.41 -14.45 -16.01
N THR A 86 -27.33 -14.75 -15.10
CA THR A 86 -28.35 -15.80 -15.33
C THR A 86 -29.72 -15.28 -15.75
N THR A 87 -29.98 -13.96 -15.65
CA THR A 87 -31.31 -13.38 -15.95
C THR A 87 -31.47 -12.93 -17.41
N PHE A 88 -30.41 -13.00 -18.23
CA PHE A 88 -30.43 -12.62 -19.66
C PHE A 88 -30.49 -13.87 -20.56
N GLN A 89 -31.48 -14.74 -20.37
CA GLN A 89 -31.85 -15.76 -21.35
C GLN A 89 -32.94 -15.16 -22.25
N ILE A 90 -32.51 -14.45 -23.29
CA ILE A 90 -33.40 -13.94 -24.33
C ILE A 90 -33.65 -15.07 -25.33
N ASP A 91 -34.89 -15.54 -25.42
CA ASP A 91 -35.34 -16.53 -26.39
C ASP A 91 -35.32 -15.94 -27.81
N TRP A 92 -34.24 -16.25 -28.53
CA TRP A 92 -33.93 -15.78 -29.89
C TRP A 92 -34.94 -16.14 -31.02
N PRO A 93 -35.87 -17.13 -30.92
CA PRO A 93 -36.71 -17.48 -32.06
C PRO A 93 -37.81 -16.48 -32.43
N SER A 94 -38.23 -15.59 -31.52
CA SER A 94 -39.33 -14.64 -31.76
C SER A 94 -38.88 -13.27 -32.27
N VAL A 95 -37.56 -12.98 -32.22
CA VAL A 95 -36.98 -11.69 -32.61
C VAL A 95 -36.68 -11.59 -34.12
N LEU A 96 -36.54 -12.75 -34.79
CA LEU A 96 -36.23 -12.82 -36.23
C LEU A 96 -37.38 -12.34 -37.14
N ALA A 97 -38.61 -12.24 -36.65
CA ALA A 97 -39.74 -11.70 -37.41
C ALA A 97 -39.76 -10.17 -37.52
N TRP A 98 -39.02 -9.45 -36.65
CA TRP A 98 -38.94 -7.97 -36.63
C TRP A 98 -37.52 -7.45 -36.96
N ALA A 99 -36.67 -8.30 -37.53
CA ALA A 99 -35.24 -8.07 -37.65
C ALA A 99 -34.82 -7.07 -38.73
N SER A 100 -35.63 -6.75 -39.74
CA SER A 100 -35.20 -5.83 -40.80
C SER A 100 -35.35 -4.35 -40.43
N ALA A 101 -36.43 -3.96 -39.75
CA ALA A 101 -36.68 -2.57 -39.39
C ALA A 101 -35.82 -2.11 -38.18
N THR A 102 -35.53 -3.01 -37.26
CA THR A 102 -34.77 -2.72 -36.03
C THR A 102 -33.27 -2.61 -36.28
N VAL A 103 -32.71 -3.42 -37.20
CA VAL A 103 -31.29 -3.36 -37.54
C VAL A 103 -30.94 -2.03 -38.21
N ALA A 104 -31.78 -1.50 -39.09
CA ALA A 104 -31.54 -0.20 -39.72
C ALA A 104 -31.49 0.94 -38.68
N ILE A 105 -32.44 0.96 -37.74
CA ILE A 105 -32.48 1.96 -36.66
C ILE A 105 -31.28 1.79 -35.71
N ALA A 106 -30.91 0.56 -35.36
CA ALA A 106 -29.77 0.27 -34.50
C ALA A 106 -28.43 0.67 -35.15
N VAL A 107 -28.27 0.47 -36.46
CA VAL A 107 -27.08 0.87 -37.21
C VAL A 107 -26.97 2.39 -37.28
N VAL A 108 -28.06 3.10 -37.56
CA VAL A 108 -28.08 4.57 -37.56
C VAL A 108 -27.78 5.12 -36.16
N ALA A 109 -28.40 4.55 -35.12
CA ALA A 109 -28.15 4.94 -33.74
C ALA A 109 -26.69 4.66 -33.33
N ALA A 110 -26.13 3.50 -33.67
CA ALA A 110 -24.74 3.16 -33.40
C ALA A 110 -23.75 4.08 -34.15
N PHE A 111 -24.07 4.46 -35.39
CA PHE A 111 -23.25 5.38 -36.17
C PHE A 111 -23.25 6.80 -35.60
N VAL A 112 -24.43 7.31 -35.21
CA VAL A 112 -24.56 8.61 -34.53
C VAL A 112 -23.85 8.57 -33.17
N TRP A 113 -24.05 7.50 -32.39
CA TRP A 113 -23.37 7.30 -31.12
C TRP A 113 -21.85 7.34 -31.33
N MET A 114 -21.32 6.55 -32.26
CA MET A 114 -19.89 6.50 -32.58
C MET A 114 -19.31 7.83 -33.10
N GLN A 115 -20.08 8.63 -33.85
CA GLN A 115 -19.65 9.98 -34.28
C GLN A 115 -19.69 11.02 -33.15
N THR A 116 -20.61 10.87 -32.20
CA THR A 116 -20.79 11.80 -31.07
C THR A 116 -20.02 11.39 -29.83
N TRP A 117 -19.22 10.31 -29.88
CA TRP A 117 -18.41 9.88 -28.75
C TRP A 117 -17.49 11.01 -28.32
N PRO A 118 -17.74 11.62 -27.14
CA PRO A 118 -16.87 12.65 -26.64
C PRO A 118 -15.53 11.97 -26.41
N THR A 119 -14.51 12.38 -27.16
CA THR A 119 -13.12 12.00 -26.87
C THR A 119 -12.91 12.26 -25.39
N PRO A 120 -12.60 11.24 -24.57
CA PRO A 120 -12.41 11.42 -23.15
C PRO A 120 -11.29 12.43 -22.96
N GLN A 121 -11.67 13.68 -22.69
CA GLN A 121 -10.73 14.70 -22.29
C GLN A 121 -10.15 14.19 -20.98
N GLN A 122 -8.88 13.83 -21.02
CA GLN A 122 -8.12 13.59 -19.81
C GLN A 122 -8.05 14.92 -19.09
N VAL A 123 -9.07 15.20 -18.28
CA VAL A 123 -9.01 16.23 -17.26
C VAL A 123 -7.99 15.72 -16.27
N ALA A 124 -6.73 16.04 -16.53
CA ALA A 124 -5.66 15.87 -15.57
C ALA A 124 -5.99 16.82 -14.42
N THR A 125 -6.77 16.33 -13.46
CA THR A 125 -6.92 16.98 -12.17
C THR A 125 -5.53 16.94 -11.55
N VAL A 126 -4.77 18.00 -11.75
CA VAL A 126 -3.54 18.24 -11.00
C VAL A 126 -4.00 18.37 -9.55
N ILE A 127 -3.94 17.26 -8.81
CA ILE A 127 -4.06 17.29 -7.36
C ILE A 127 -2.80 18.00 -6.88
N GLN A 128 -2.89 19.32 -6.82
CA GLN A 128 -1.87 20.15 -6.23
C GLN A 128 -1.94 19.84 -4.73
N SER A 129 -1.03 19.00 -4.25
CA SER A 129 -0.90 18.71 -2.82
C SER A 129 -0.60 20.02 -2.12
N GLN A 130 -1.64 20.61 -1.53
CA GLN A 130 -1.50 21.75 -0.65
C GLN A 130 -0.61 21.25 0.51
N PRO A 131 0.61 21.79 0.68
CA PRO A 131 1.46 21.33 1.75
C PRO A 131 0.77 21.71 3.04
N ALA A 132 0.18 20.72 3.72
CA ALA A 132 -0.15 20.87 5.12
C ALA A 132 1.16 21.31 5.77
N LYS A 133 1.21 22.57 6.23
CA LYS A 133 2.35 23.08 6.98
C LYS A 133 2.40 22.30 8.29
N ALA A 134 2.99 21.12 8.26
CA ALA A 134 3.37 20.40 9.46
C ALA A 134 4.44 21.26 10.12
N GLN A 135 4.07 21.97 11.19
CA GLN A 135 5.05 22.58 12.07
C GLN A 135 5.72 21.44 12.84
N VAL A 136 6.90 21.05 12.38
CA VAL A 136 7.75 20.10 13.09
C VAL A 136 8.53 20.91 14.13
N ASN A 137 8.05 20.91 15.38
CA ASN A 137 8.82 21.42 16.50
C ASN A 137 9.91 20.40 16.83
N TYR A 138 11.15 20.74 16.50
CA TYR A 138 12.31 19.94 16.89
C TYR A 138 12.73 20.32 18.31
N ILE A 139 12.92 19.33 19.18
CA ILE A 139 13.54 19.51 20.48
C ILE A 139 15.04 19.27 20.30
N VAL A 140 15.86 20.29 20.53
CA VAL A 140 17.31 20.15 20.50
C VAL A 140 17.79 19.76 21.90
N THR A 141 18.25 18.53 22.06
CA THR A 141 18.92 18.07 23.28
C THR A 141 20.43 18.30 23.15
N LYS A 142 21.09 18.74 24.23
CA LYS A 142 22.55 18.93 24.27
C LYS A 142 23.22 17.73 24.94
N GLY A 143 23.56 16.72 24.16
CA GLY A 143 24.30 15.55 24.63
C GLY A 143 23.95 14.30 23.83
N PRO A 144 24.89 13.36 23.63
CA PRO A 144 24.65 12.14 22.85
C PRO A 144 23.61 11.21 23.48
N ASP A 145 23.38 11.31 24.79
CA ASP A 145 22.52 10.39 25.57
C ASP A 145 21.25 11.05 26.11
N ILE A 146 20.88 12.24 25.61
CA ILE A 146 19.68 12.96 26.05
C ILE A 146 18.61 12.87 24.97
N TYR A 147 17.47 12.29 25.33
CA TYR A 147 16.36 12.03 24.43
C TYR A 147 15.12 12.87 24.79
N ALA A 148 14.66 13.66 23.82
CA ALA A 148 13.50 14.55 23.75
C ALA A 148 12.28 14.03 22.97
N GLU A 149 11.15 13.66 23.57
CA GLU A 149 9.89 13.48 22.83
C GLU A 149 8.79 14.44 23.31
N ALA A 150 8.03 15.03 22.39
CA ALA A 150 6.86 15.83 22.72
C ALA A 150 5.58 15.26 22.09
N TYR A 151 4.56 15.13 22.92
CA TYR A 151 3.22 14.71 22.56
C TYR A 151 2.24 15.85 22.84
N TYR A 152 1.49 16.26 21.81
CA TYR A 152 0.44 17.25 21.96
C TYR A 152 -0.94 16.59 21.92
N SER A 153 -1.74 16.79 22.97
CA SER A 153 -3.14 16.35 22.99
C SER A 153 -4.07 17.50 22.62
N LYS A 154 -4.74 17.36 21.46
CA LYS A 154 -5.76 18.31 21.02
C LYS A 154 -6.96 18.39 21.98
N GLN A 155 -7.24 17.31 22.71
CA GLN A 155 -8.43 17.20 23.56
C GLN A 155 -8.25 17.94 24.90
N SER A 156 -7.06 17.89 25.49
CA SER A 156 -6.75 18.57 26.75
C SER A 156 -6.00 19.90 26.56
N GLY A 157 -5.51 20.18 25.34
CA GLY A 157 -4.64 21.33 25.07
C GLY A 157 -3.26 21.22 25.70
N ALA A 158 -2.95 20.09 26.36
CA ALA A 158 -1.70 19.88 27.06
C ALA A 158 -0.60 19.38 26.11
N THR A 159 0.63 19.81 26.38
CA THR A 159 1.84 19.26 25.75
C THR A 159 2.62 18.50 26.80
N ILE A 160 2.85 17.21 26.55
CA ILE A 160 3.66 16.34 27.40
C ILE A 160 5.04 16.24 26.74
N ILE A 161 6.09 16.58 27.48
CA ILE A 161 7.47 16.42 27.03
C ILE A 161 8.09 15.30 27.85
N TRP A 162 8.36 14.17 27.22
CA TRP A 162 9.06 13.03 27.82
C TRP A 162 10.55 13.19 27.58
N THR A 163 11.35 13.09 28.65
CA THR A 163 12.79 13.33 28.59
C THR A 163 13.53 12.19 29.28
N GLU A 164 14.51 11.62 28.61
CA GLU A 164 15.34 10.53 29.14
C GLU A 164 16.82 10.95 29.16
N GLY A 165 17.56 10.53 30.18
CA GLY A 165 18.99 10.89 30.35
C GLY A 165 19.24 12.29 30.89
N MET A 166 18.20 13.09 31.19
CA MET A 166 18.37 14.39 31.84
C MET A 166 18.57 14.24 33.36
N PRO A 167 19.53 14.95 33.97
CA PRO A 167 19.64 15.01 35.42
C PRO A 167 18.34 15.61 35.99
N VAL A 168 17.78 14.97 37.02
CA VAL A 168 16.58 15.47 37.70
C VAL A 168 16.95 16.78 38.40
N ILE A 169 16.62 17.91 37.77
CA ILE A 169 16.66 19.21 38.44
C ILE A 169 15.28 19.40 39.03
N SER A 170 15.17 19.25 40.35
CA SER A 170 13.98 19.65 41.10
C SER A 170 13.75 21.14 40.84
N LEU A 171 12.76 21.48 40.02
CA LEU A 171 12.25 22.84 39.97
C LEU A 171 11.42 23.03 41.23
N GLU A 172 12.06 23.55 42.30
CA GLU A 172 11.31 24.20 43.37
C GLU A 172 10.62 25.43 42.76
N LEU A 173 9.29 25.40 42.80
CA LEU A 173 8.42 26.53 42.45
C LEU A 173 8.41 27.57 43.58
#